data_AF-A0A8T6FBB3-F1
#
_entry.id   AF-A0A8T6FBB3-F1
#
_cell.length_a   1.000
_cell.length_b   1.000
_cell.length_c   1.000
_cell.angle_alpha   90.00
_cell.angle_beta   90.00
_cell.angle_gamma   90.00
#
_symmetry.space_group_name_H-M   'P 1'
#
loop_
_entity.id
_entity.type
_entity.pdbx_description
1 polymer ?
#
loop_
_entity_poly.entity_id
_entity_poly.type
_entity_poly.pdbx_seq_one_letter_code
_entity_poly.pdbx_strand_id
1 'polypeptide(L)'
;MAAAAFGLGDTRCALRAVERMYLLRGNLFAWDACDVAEIDGRVVGVLASCRIGEMRGRNLATIVPLLRSLGPLRSLALLRRGLIPTGLGPRSMVPRALRRRGEPPMVNLAASSGHYVNALAVADKYRRLGIARRLVGRAHAAASAEAPGSMVVNVFEFNAAARDFYRGLGYREVRRFEPKNPEFTGTSAAILTLQADLPGPKGRPALS
;
A
#
# COMPACT_ATOMS: atom_id res chain seq x y z
N MET A 1 12.52 9.95 -1.23
CA MET A 1 11.44 9.06 -0.73
C MET A 1 11.51 7.63 -1.29
N ALA A 2 11.78 7.41 -2.59
CA ALA A 2 11.78 6.05 -3.18
C ALA A 2 12.80 5.07 -2.56
N ALA A 3 14.02 5.52 -2.23
CA ALA A 3 15.06 4.64 -1.67
C ALA A 3 14.69 3.98 -0.33
N ALA A 4 13.97 4.72 0.53
CA ALA A 4 13.53 4.24 1.84
C ALA A 4 12.30 3.31 1.73
N ALA A 5 11.42 3.55 0.75
CA ALA A 5 10.19 2.76 0.57
C ALA A 5 10.46 1.29 0.20
N PHE A 6 11.61 1.00 -0.40
CA PHE A 6 12.00 -0.35 -0.84
C PHE A 6 13.24 -0.89 -0.11
N GLY A 7 13.83 -0.16 0.84
CA GLY A 7 15.06 -0.56 1.54
C GLY A 7 16.28 -0.71 0.62
N LEU A 8 16.31 0.00 -0.51
CA LEU A 8 17.31 -0.23 -1.57
C LEU A 8 18.58 0.61 -1.43
N GLY A 9 18.59 1.58 -0.51
CA GLY A 9 19.73 2.46 -0.24
C GLY A 9 20.12 3.42 -1.38
N ASP A 10 19.64 3.20 -2.61
CA ASP A 10 19.89 4.02 -3.79
C ASP A 10 18.58 4.44 -4.46
N THR A 11 18.37 5.75 -4.56
CA THR A 11 17.19 6.36 -5.18
C THR A 11 17.07 6.01 -6.66
N ARG A 12 18.17 5.90 -7.41
CA ARG A 12 18.15 5.55 -8.84
C ARG A 12 17.74 4.10 -9.05
N CYS A 13 18.22 3.19 -8.21
CA CYS A 13 17.77 1.79 -8.23
C CYS A 13 16.28 1.67 -7.87
N ALA A 14 15.82 2.39 -6.85
CA ALA A 14 14.41 2.39 -6.48
C ALA A 14 13.50 2.95 -7.58
N LEU A 15 13.89 4.04 -8.25
CA LEU A 15 13.13 4.59 -9.37
C LEU A 15 13.03 3.59 -10.53
N ARG A 16 14.16 3.00 -10.95
CA ARG A 16 14.16 1.99 -12.03
C ARG A 16 13.31 0.76 -11.70
N ALA A 17 13.30 0.35 -10.43
CA ALA A 17 12.44 -0.74 -9.98
C ALA A 17 10.96 -0.35 -10.12
N VAL A 18 10.58 0.84 -9.65
CA VAL A 18 9.20 1.34 -9.75
C VAL A 18 8.77 1.52 -11.20
N GLU A 19 9.60 2.09 -12.08
CA GLU A 19 9.31 2.25 -13.51
C GLU A 19 9.00 0.90 -14.17
N ARG A 20 9.82 -0.12 -13.89
CA ARG A 20 9.57 -1.47 -14.41
C ARG A 20 8.31 -2.08 -13.84
N MET A 21 8.06 -1.92 -12.54
CA MET A 21 6.84 -2.41 -11.91
C MET A 21 5.60 -1.71 -12.46
N TYR A 22 5.67 -0.41 -12.77
CA TYR A 22 4.54 0.34 -13.33
C TYR A 22 4.03 -0.26 -14.64
N LEU A 23 4.94 -0.75 -15.48
CA LEU A 23 4.61 -1.38 -16.76
C LEU A 23 4.05 -2.82 -16.63
N LEU A 24 4.26 -3.48 -15.49
CA LEU A 24 3.87 -4.87 -15.29
C LEU A 24 2.51 -4.94 -14.60
N ARG A 25 1.46 -5.34 -15.32
CA ARG A 25 0.10 -5.45 -14.76
C ARG A 25 0.03 -6.37 -13.53
N GLY A 26 -0.84 -6.04 -12.57
CA GLY A 26 -1.19 -6.95 -11.48
C GLY A 26 -0.26 -6.93 -10.27
N ASN A 27 0.66 -5.97 -10.18
CA ASN A 27 1.41 -5.70 -8.95
C ASN A 27 0.87 -4.46 -8.23
N LEU A 28 1.44 -4.09 -7.08
CA LEU A 28 0.94 -2.97 -6.25
C LEU A 28 1.28 -1.57 -6.79
N PHE A 29 2.24 -1.50 -7.71
CA PHE A 29 2.69 -0.26 -8.34
C PHE A 29 2.38 -0.23 -9.84
N ALA A 30 1.61 -1.20 -10.33
CA ALA A 30 1.19 -1.27 -11.72
C ALA A 30 0.23 -0.12 -12.06
N TRP A 31 0.21 0.27 -13.34
CA TRP A 31 -0.73 1.27 -13.86
C TRP A 31 -2.20 0.96 -13.54
N ASP A 32 -2.58 -0.32 -13.42
CA ASP A 32 -3.94 -0.76 -13.12
C ASP A 32 -4.30 -0.68 -11.62
N ALA A 33 -3.33 -0.35 -10.77
CA ALA A 33 -3.50 -0.11 -9.34
C ALA A 33 -3.25 1.36 -8.97
N CYS A 34 -2.99 2.24 -9.94
CA CYS A 34 -2.61 3.62 -9.70
C CYS A 34 -3.57 4.61 -10.37
N ASP A 35 -4.03 5.60 -9.62
CA ASP A 35 -4.58 6.84 -10.15
C ASP A 35 -3.47 7.90 -10.17
N VAL A 36 -3.37 8.66 -11.26
CA VAL A 36 -2.42 9.76 -11.42
C VAL A 36 -3.14 11.09 -11.60
N ALA A 37 -2.54 12.15 -11.06
CA ALA A 37 -2.95 13.52 -11.31
C ALA A 37 -1.92 14.19 -12.22
N GLU A 38 -2.41 14.89 -13.24
CA GLU A 38 -1.58 15.55 -14.24
C GLU A 38 -1.92 17.04 -14.33
N ILE A 39 -0.89 17.88 -14.48
CA ILE A 39 -1.00 19.31 -14.79
C ILE A 39 0.02 19.60 -15.89
N ASP A 40 -0.44 20.17 -17.01
CA ASP A 40 0.39 20.54 -18.18
C ASP A 40 1.30 19.41 -18.69
N GLY A 41 0.76 18.21 -18.88
CA GLY A 41 1.55 17.08 -19.39
C GLY A 41 2.43 16.40 -18.34
N ARG A 42 2.38 16.83 -17.07
CA ARG A 42 3.29 16.36 -16.00
C ARG A 42 2.52 15.69 -14.89
N VAL A 43 2.95 14.49 -14.50
CA VAL A 43 2.42 13.81 -13.31
C VAL A 43 2.83 14.57 -12.06
N VAL A 44 1.84 15.05 -11.31
CA VAL A 44 2.02 15.87 -10.10
C VAL A 44 1.60 15.14 -8.82
N GLY A 45 0.88 14.03 -8.95
CA GLY A 45 0.48 13.20 -7.84
C GLY A 45 0.11 11.79 -8.28
N VAL A 46 0.19 10.86 -7.34
CA VAL A 46 -0.14 9.44 -7.54
C VAL A 46 -0.81 8.89 -6.29
N LEU A 47 -1.80 8.05 -6.50
CA LEU A 47 -2.39 7.20 -5.47
C LEU A 47 -2.35 5.76 -5.96
N ALA A 48 -1.68 4.89 -5.22
CA ALA A 48 -1.70 3.45 -5.44
C ALA A 48 -2.66 2.82 -4.44
N SER A 49 -3.66 2.09 -4.94
CA SER A 49 -4.63 1.38 -4.12
C SER A 49 -5.05 0.06 -4.74
N CYS A 50 -5.46 -0.89 -3.92
CA CYS A 50 -5.99 -2.16 -4.41
C CYS A 50 -7.02 -2.75 -3.45
N ARG A 51 -7.78 -3.74 -3.93
CA ARG A 51 -8.67 -4.54 -3.08
C ARG A 51 -7.85 -5.37 -2.10
N ILE A 52 -8.30 -5.41 -0.85
CA ILE A 52 -7.66 -6.20 0.21
C ILE A 52 -7.60 -7.69 -0.15
N GLY A 53 -8.62 -8.22 -0.82
CA GLY A 53 -8.62 -9.60 -1.31
C GLY A 53 -7.53 -9.89 -2.37
N GLU A 54 -7.12 -8.88 -3.15
CA GLU A 54 -6.07 -9.01 -4.18
C GLU A 54 -4.66 -8.75 -3.64
N MET A 55 -4.56 -8.17 -2.44
CA MET A 55 -3.32 -7.69 -1.84
C MET A 55 -2.21 -8.75 -1.84
N ARG A 56 -2.53 -9.99 -1.50
CA ARG A 56 -1.54 -11.08 -1.44
C ARG A 56 -0.98 -11.41 -2.82
N GLY A 57 -1.84 -11.53 -3.83
CA GLY A 57 -1.42 -11.80 -5.20
C GLY A 57 -0.57 -10.67 -5.76
N ARG A 58 -1.01 -9.42 -5.56
CA ARG A 58 -0.29 -8.22 -6.01
C ARG A 58 1.06 -8.04 -5.31
N ASN A 59 1.15 -8.34 -4.01
CA ASN A 59 2.43 -8.33 -3.29
C ASN A 59 3.43 -9.34 -3.87
N LEU A 60 2.99 -10.59 -4.12
CA LEU A 60 3.84 -11.61 -4.73
C LEU A 60 4.30 -11.19 -6.13
N ALA A 61 3.39 -10.62 -6.93
CA ALA A 61 3.70 -10.07 -8.25
C ALA A 61 4.65 -8.86 -8.19
N THR A 62 4.77 -8.18 -7.05
CA THR A 62 5.70 -7.06 -6.83
C THR A 62 7.12 -7.56 -6.51
N ILE A 63 7.22 -8.64 -5.72
CA ILE A 63 8.51 -9.19 -5.25
C ILE A 63 9.39 -9.68 -6.41
N VAL A 64 8.81 -10.40 -7.38
CA VAL A 64 9.59 -11.02 -8.47
C VAL A 64 10.28 -9.98 -9.36
N PRO A 65 9.59 -8.94 -9.88
CA PRO A 65 10.24 -7.85 -10.61
C PRO A 65 11.24 -7.06 -9.77
N LEU A 66 10.94 -6.83 -8.49
CA LEU A 66 11.85 -6.16 -7.57
C LEU A 66 13.16 -6.93 -7.45
N LEU A 67 13.12 -8.23 -7.17
CA LEU A 67 14.31 -9.09 -7.11
C LEU A 67 15.11 -9.08 -8.42
N ARG A 68 14.44 -9.10 -9.58
CA ARG A 68 15.14 -9.01 -10.87
C ARG A 68 15.84 -7.67 -11.08
N SER A 69 15.25 -6.58 -10.58
CA SER A 69 15.82 -5.23 -10.70
C SER A 69 17.06 -5.00 -9.81
N LEU A 70 17.23 -5.79 -8.75
CA LEU A 70 18.31 -5.65 -7.78
C LEU A 70 19.57 -6.43 -8.14
N GLY A 71 19.46 -7.41 -9.04
CA GLY A 71 20.55 -8.33 -9.37
C GLY A 71 20.75 -9.43 -8.32
N PRO A 72 21.42 -10.53 -8.68
CA PRO A 72 21.43 -11.78 -7.89
C PRO A 72 22.04 -11.62 -6.50
N LEU A 73 23.12 -10.84 -6.35
CA LEU A 73 23.80 -10.66 -5.05
C LEU A 73 22.96 -9.87 -4.03
N ARG A 74 22.29 -8.80 -4.47
CA ARG A 74 21.41 -8.00 -3.59
C ARG A 74 20.11 -8.72 -3.28
N SER A 75 19.59 -9.48 -4.24
CA SER A 75 18.45 -10.37 -4.04
C SER A 75 18.73 -11.45 -3.00
N LEU A 76 19.90 -12.09 -3.05
CA LEU A 76 20.33 -13.06 -2.05
C LEU A 76 20.50 -12.41 -0.66
N ALA A 77 20.98 -11.16 -0.60
CA ALA A 77 21.10 -10.42 0.65
C ALA A 77 19.72 -10.10 1.29
N LEU A 78 18.72 -9.74 0.49
CA LEU A 78 17.34 -9.52 0.97
C LEU A 78 16.67 -10.82 1.43
N LEU A 79 16.90 -11.92 0.71
CA LEU A 79 16.45 -13.25 1.10
C LEU A 79 17.08 -13.70 2.43
N ARG A 80 18.40 -13.51 2.59
CA ARG A 80 19.12 -13.82 3.84
C ARG A 80 18.68 -12.96 5.03
N ARG A 81 18.19 -11.74 4.78
CA ARG A 81 17.64 -10.85 5.82
C ARG A 81 16.20 -11.15 6.22
N GLY A 82 15.54 -12.15 5.61
CA GLY A 82 14.15 -12.50 5.93
C GLY A 82 13.12 -11.44 5.51
N LEU A 83 13.53 -10.46 4.69
CA LEU A 83 12.68 -9.36 4.20
C LEU A 83 11.72 -9.81 3.08
N ILE A 84 11.94 -11.01 2.53
CA ILE A 84 11.08 -11.61 1.53
C ILE A 84 10.69 -12.99 2.06
N PRO A 85 9.39 -13.27 2.27
CA PRO A 85 8.95 -14.58 2.70
C PRO A 85 9.05 -15.54 1.51
N THR A 86 10.23 -16.08 1.26
CA THR A 86 10.36 -17.22 0.36
C THR A 86 9.89 -18.45 1.10
N GLY A 87 8.65 -18.87 0.84
CA GLY A 87 8.16 -20.20 1.19
C GLY A 87 8.90 -21.36 0.48
N LEU A 88 10.20 -21.20 0.21
CA LEU A 88 11.09 -22.07 -0.57
C LEU A 88 12.39 -22.38 0.18
N GLY A 89 12.43 -22.15 1.50
CA GLY A 89 13.51 -22.67 2.36
C GLY A 89 13.21 -24.12 2.78
N PRO A 90 14.16 -25.06 2.62
CA PRO A 90 13.99 -26.42 3.12
C PRO A 90 13.98 -26.36 4.64
N ARG A 91 12.87 -26.77 5.26
CA ARG A 91 12.61 -26.75 6.72
C ARG A 91 12.36 -25.37 7.33
N SER A 92 11.32 -24.67 6.88
CA SER A 92 10.61 -23.76 7.78
C SER A 92 9.55 -24.54 8.56
N MET A 93 9.92 -24.99 9.77
CA MET A 93 8.98 -25.14 10.86
C MET A 93 8.33 -23.78 11.08
N VAL A 94 7.22 -23.52 10.37
CA VAL A 94 6.24 -22.54 10.83
C VAL A 94 5.49 -23.25 11.95
N PRO A 95 5.59 -22.81 13.22
CA PRO A 95 4.82 -23.40 14.30
C PRO A 95 3.35 -23.43 13.86
N ARG A 96 2.64 -24.55 14.08
CA ARG A 96 1.20 -24.69 13.75
C ARG A 96 0.35 -23.52 14.28
N ALA A 97 0.83 -22.80 15.30
CA ALA A 97 0.25 -21.57 15.83
C ALA A 97 0.18 -20.40 14.82
N LEU A 98 1.10 -20.29 13.86
CA LEU A 98 1.09 -19.23 12.84
C LEU A 98 0.17 -19.52 11.65
N ARG A 99 -0.25 -20.78 11.45
CA ARG A 99 -1.27 -21.13 10.44
C ARG A 99 -2.67 -20.65 10.81
N ARG A 100 -2.93 -20.32 12.08
CA ARG A 100 -4.23 -19.85 12.57
C ARG A 100 -4.44 -18.34 12.45
N ARG A 101 -3.43 -17.56 12.05
CA ARG A 101 -3.57 -16.12 11.77
C ARG A 101 -3.19 -15.87 10.32
N GLY A 102 -4.18 -15.83 9.43
CA GLY A 102 -4.01 -15.65 7.98
C GLY A 102 -3.48 -14.27 7.54
N GLU A 103 -2.75 -13.54 8.39
CA GLU A 103 -2.20 -12.22 8.06
C GLU A 103 -0.76 -12.38 7.53
N PRO A 104 -0.47 -12.02 6.26
CA PRO A 104 0.90 -11.97 5.78
C PRO A 104 1.70 -10.92 6.58
N PRO A 105 2.99 -11.18 6.88
CA PRO A 105 3.77 -10.39 7.84
C PRO A 105 3.97 -8.91 7.49
N MET A 106 3.69 -8.51 6.25
CA MET A 106 3.84 -7.12 5.79
C MET A 106 2.56 -6.30 5.92
N VAL A 107 1.42 -6.92 6.19
CA VAL A 107 0.11 -6.30 6.03
C VAL A 107 -0.74 -6.63 7.25
N ASN A 108 -0.40 -6.05 8.41
CA ASN A 108 -1.26 -6.04 9.59
C ASN A 108 -2.44 -5.08 9.32
N LEU A 109 -3.35 -5.46 8.41
CA LEU A 109 -4.58 -4.70 8.20
C LEU A 109 -5.57 -5.04 9.30
N ALA A 110 -6.24 -4.01 9.80
CA ALA A 110 -7.41 -4.22 10.65
C ALA A 110 -8.59 -4.81 9.85
N ALA A 111 -8.67 -4.52 8.55
CA ALA A 111 -9.78 -4.88 7.70
C ALA A 111 -9.50 -6.15 6.89
N SER A 112 -10.52 -7.02 6.82
CA SER A 112 -10.52 -8.24 6.00
C SER A 112 -11.11 -8.05 4.60
N SER A 113 -11.74 -6.90 4.34
CA SER A 113 -12.43 -6.56 3.08
C SER A 113 -12.33 -5.05 2.82
N GLY A 114 -12.63 -4.63 1.59
CA GLY A 114 -12.52 -3.24 1.14
C GLY A 114 -11.25 -2.98 0.33
N HIS A 115 -10.91 -1.70 0.20
CA HIS A 115 -9.74 -1.21 -0.52
C HIS A 115 -8.67 -0.71 0.43
N TYR A 116 -7.41 -0.85 0.04
CA TYR A 116 -6.26 -0.36 0.79
C TYR A 116 -5.48 0.66 -0.02
N VAL A 117 -5.17 1.81 0.59
CA VAL A 117 -4.24 2.79 0.06
C VAL A 117 -2.82 2.34 0.39
N ASN A 118 -2.10 1.91 -0.64
CA ASN A 118 -0.71 1.50 -0.52
C ASN A 118 0.24 2.70 -0.50
N ALA A 119 -0.02 3.70 -1.34
CA ALA A 119 0.78 4.93 -1.39
C ALA A 119 -0.06 6.12 -1.85
N LEU A 120 0.26 7.29 -1.32
CA LEU A 120 -0.26 8.58 -1.78
C LEU A 120 0.87 9.60 -1.74
N ALA A 121 1.13 10.25 -2.87
CA ALA A 121 2.15 11.28 -2.98
C ALA A 121 1.69 12.42 -3.88
N VAL A 122 2.01 13.65 -3.49
CA VAL A 122 1.84 14.86 -4.31
C VAL A 122 3.15 15.63 -4.27
N ALA A 123 3.65 16.00 -5.45
CA ALA A 123 4.88 16.76 -5.59
C ALA A 123 4.75 18.12 -4.86
N ASP A 124 5.82 18.52 -4.17
CA ASP A 124 5.82 19.58 -3.15
C ASP A 124 5.24 20.91 -3.66
N LYS A 125 5.64 21.31 -4.87
CA LYS A 125 5.16 22.52 -5.54
C LYS A 125 3.66 22.52 -5.90
N TYR A 126 3.00 21.36 -5.86
CA TYR A 126 1.58 21.21 -6.16
C TYR A 126 0.75 20.82 -4.92
N ARG A 127 1.35 20.82 -3.73
CA ARG A 127 0.61 20.57 -2.49
C ARG A 127 -0.39 21.69 -2.23
N ARG A 128 -1.40 21.41 -1.39
CA ARG A 128 -2.47 22.33 -1.00
C ARG A 128 -3.42 22.77 -2.13
N LEU A 129 -3.27 22.25 -3.36
CA LEU A 129 -4.20 22.46 -4.48
C LEU A 129 -5.36 21.45 -4.53
N GLY A 130 -5.60 20.69 -3.46
CA GLY A 130 -6.67 19.69 -3.40
C GLY A 130 -6.42 18.40 -4.21
N ILE A 131 -5.24 18.22 -4.83
CA ILE A 131 -4.89 17.04 -5.64
C ILE A 131 -5.07 15.73 -4.87
N ALA A 132 -4.51 15.64 -3.65
CA ALA A 132 -4.61 14.44 -2.82
C ALA A 132 -6.09 14.09 -2.50
N ARG A 133 -6.92 15.10 -2.21
CA ARG A 133 -8.36 14.91 -1.95
C ARG A 133 -9.08 14.39 -3.19
N ARG A 134 -8.73 14.88 -4.39
CA ARG A 134 -9.31 14.38 -5.65
C ARG A 134 -8.89 12.94 -5.95
N LEU A 135 -7.61 12.59 -5.74
CA LEU A 135 -7.12 11.23 -5.91
C LEU A 135 -7.83 10.24 -4.96
N VAL A 136 -7.90 10.57 -3.67
CA VAL A 136 -8.65 9.74 -2.70
C VAL A 136 -10.13 9.67 -3.06
N GLY A 137 -10.75 10.78 -3.48
CA GLY A 137 -12.15 10.79 -3.90
C GLY A 137 -12.45 9.84 -5.07
N ARG A 138 -11.54 9.72 -6.04
CA ARG A 138 -11.66 8.72 -7.13
C ARG A 138 -11.59 7.29 -6.59
N ALA A 139 -10.63 7.01 -5.71
CA ALA A 139 -10.52 5.70 -5.07
C ALA A 139 -11.72 5.38 -4.18
N HIS A 140 -12.28 6.36 -3.47
CA HIS A 140 -13.55 6.22 -2.74
C HIS A 140 -14.68 5.85 -3.68
N ALA A 141 -14.83 6.52 -4.82
CA ALA A 141 -15.87 6.19 -5.79
C ALA A 141 -15.72 4.76 -6.32
N ALA A 142 -14.48 4.31 -6.60
CA ALA A 142 -14.21 2.94 -7.03
C ALA A 142 -14.54 1.92 -5.94
N ALA A 143 -14.13 2.17 -4.70
CA ALA A 143 -14.38 1.28 -3.57
C ALA A 143 -15.87 1.27 -3.13
N SER A 144 -16.59 2.37 -3.33
CA SER A 144 -18.04 2.47 -3.05
C SER A 144 -18.89 1.63 -4.01
N ALA A 145 -18.34 1.25 -5.18
CA ALA A 145 -19.03 0.36 -6.12
C ALA A 145 -19.09 -1.10 -5.63
N GLU A 146 -18.41 -1.41 -4.52
CA GLU A 146 -18.38 -2.73 -3.88
C GLU A 146 -19.16 -2.72 -2.56
N ALA A 147 -19.68 -3.88 -2.14
CA ALA A 147 -20.45 -4.01 -0.91
C ALA A 147 -19.80 -5.05 0.04
N PRO A 148 -19.49 -4.70 1.30
CA PRO A 148 -19.51 -3.34 1.89
C PRO A 148 -18.35 -2.48 1.35
N GLY A 149 -18.65 -1.25 0.97
CA GLY A 149 -17.65 -0.28 0.51
C GLY A 149 -16.85 0.24 1.70
N SER A 150 -15.53 0.06 1.68
CA SER A 150 -14.65 0.65 2.70
C SER A 150 -13.26 0.89 2.13
N MET A 151 -12.54 1.85 2.71
CA MET A 151 -11.17 2.14 2.35
C MET A 151 -10.30 2.30 3.59
N VAL A 152 -9.10 1.72 3.52
CA VAL A 152 -8.20 1.54 4.67
C VAL A 152 -6.81 2.06 4.32
N VAL A 153 -6.12 2.64 5.29
CA VAL A 153 -4.74 3.11 5.14
C VAL A 153 -3.98 2.92 6.45
N ASN A 154 -2.69 2.59 6.35
CA ASN A 154 -1.78 2.60 7.49
C ASN A 154 -0.98 3.91 7.49
N VAL A 155 -0.91 4.55 8.65
CA VAL A 155 -0.19 5.81 8.85
C VAL A 155 0.66 5.70 10.11
N PHE A 156 1.91 6.14 10.06
CA PHE A 156 2.74 6.26 11.25
C PHE A 156 2.17 7.31 12.22
N GLU A 157 2.24 7.04 13.51
CA GLU A 157 1.73 7.92 14.55
C GLU A 157 2.34 9.33 14.49
N PHE A 158 3.63 9.46 14.18
CA PHE A 158 4.28 10.78 14.07
C PHE A 158 3.80 11.60 12.86
N ASN A 159 3.12 11.01 11.88
CA ASN A 159 2.70 11.69 10.66
C ASN A 159 1.38 12.44 10.88
N ALA A 160 1.42 13.48 11.72
CA ALA A 160 0.26 14.31 12.06
C ALA A 160 -0.46 14.85 10.81
N ALA A 161 0.28 15.35 9.83
CA ALA A 161 -0.29 15.89 8.59
C ALA A 161 -1.13 14.87 7.81
N ALA A 162 -0.65 13.61 7.69
CA ALA A 162 -1.43 12.55 7.04
C ALA A 162 -2.65 12.15 7.87
N ARG A 163 -2.50 12.03 9.21
CA ARG A 163 -3.63 11.70 10.09
C ARG A 163 -4.74 12.74 9.99
N ASP A 164 -4.39 14.03 10.03
CA ASP A 164 -5.37 15.12 9.93
C ASP A 164 -6.02 15.18 8.54
N PHE A 165 -5.22 14.93 7.49
CA PHE A 165 -5.74 14.79 6.13
C PHE A 165 -6.80 13.68 6.03
N TYR A 166 -6.53 12.47 6.52
CA TYR A 166 -7.48 11.36 6.46
C TYR A 166 -8.68 11.57 7.38
N ARG A 167 -8.50 12.13 8.59
CA ARG A 167 -9.61 12.51 9.47
C ARG A 167 -10.55 13.51 8.80
N GLY A 168 -10.00 14.50 8.11
CA GLY A 168 -10.77 15.48 7.33
C GLY A 168 -11.50 14.89 6.10
N LEU A 169 -11.30 13.60 5.82
CA LEU A 169 -12.00 12.81 4.80
C LEU A 169 -12.95 11.77 5.41
N GLY A 170 -13.16 11.77 6.73
CA GLY A 170 -14.05 10.85 7.43
C GLY A 170 -13.40 9.54 7.89
N TYR A 171 -12.08 9.41 7.81
CA TYR A 171 -11.40 8.24 8.34
C TYR A 171 -11.35 8.27 9.87
N ARG A 172 -11.52 7.09 10.47
CA ARG A 172 -11.34 6.85 11.91
C ARG A 172 -10.27 5.81 12.15
N GLU A 173 -9.58 5.91 13.28
CA GLU A 173 -8.66 4.87 13.73
C GLU A 173 -9.45 3.62 14.13
N VAL A 174 -9.03 2.47 13.63
CA VAL A 174 -9.65 1.16 13.93
C VAL A 174 -8.67 0.16 14.54
N ARG A 175 -7.36 0.43 14.44
CA ARG A 175 -6.32 -0.42 15.03
C ARG A 175 -5.04 0.38 15.20
N ARG A 176 -4.27 0.00 16.21
CA ARG A 176 -2.91 0.48 16.48
C ARG A 176 -1.99 -0.70 16.74
N PHE A 177 -0.78 -0.68 16.19
CA PHE A 177 0.21 -1.73 16.43
C PHE A 177 1.64 -1.22 16.28
N GLU A 178 2.57 -1.86 16.96
CA GLU A 178 3.99 -1.58 16.81
C GLU A 178 4.56 -2.22 15.53
N PRO A 179 5.41 -1.50 14.77
CA PRO A 179 6.06 -2.08 13.60
C PRO A 179 6.98 -3.25 14.04
N LYS A 180 6.80 -4.40 13.40
CA LYS A 180 7.64 -5.59 13.66
C LYS A 180 8.95 -5.60 12.86
N ASN A 181 9.08 -4.72 11.86
CA ASN A 181 10.27 -4.67 11.01
C ASN A 181 11.37 -3.84 11.70
N PRO A 182 12.59 -4.41 11.92
CA PRO A 182 13.72 -3.74 12.54
C PRO A 182 14.08 -2.37 11.93
N GLU A 183 13.80 -2.16 10.64
CA GLU A 183 14.06 -0.88 9.96
C GLU A 183 13.15 0.26 10.46
N PHE A 184 12.01 -0.08 11.05
CA PHE A 184 11.08 0.87 11.65
C PHE A 184 11.06 0.82 13.19
N THR A 185 11.65 -0.21 13.81
CA THR A 185 11.71 -0.32 15.29
C THR A 185 12.53 0.79 15.93
N GLY A 186 13.44 1.44 15.19
CA GLY A 186 14.19 2.61 15.67
C GLY A 186 13.37 3.89 15.82
N THR A 187 12.12 3.91 15.34
CA THR A 187 11.24 5.09 15.44
C THR A 187 10.31 5.09 16.65
N SER A 188 10.22 3.98 17.41
CA SER A 188 9.29 3.78 18.55
C SER A 188 7.84 4.23 18.30
N ALA A 189 7.45 4.39 17.03
CA ALA A 189 6.20 5.01 16.67
C ALA A 189 5.24 3.94 16.14
N ALA A 190 4.07 3.88 16.77
CA ALA A 190 3.04 2.96 16.36
C ALA A 190 2.56 3.25 14.93
N ILE A 191 2.07 2.21 14.27
CA ILE A 191 1.30 2.32 13.03
C ILE A 191 -0.18 2.31 13.39
N LEU A 192 -0.91 3.30 12.87
CA LEU A 192 -2.35 3.44 13.00
C LEU A 192 -3.01 2.98 11.71
N THR A 193 -3.94 2.03 11.79
CA THR A 193 -4.84 1.69 10.70
C THR A 193 -6.06 2.61 10.79
N LEU A 194 -6.26 3.39 9.73
CA LEU A 194 -7.41 4.28 9.57
C LEU A 194 -8.37 3.68 8.53
N GLN A 195 -9.67 3.75 8.79
CA GLN A 195 -10.72 3.25 7.91
C GLN A 195 -11.79 4.31 7.68
N ALA A 196 -12.23 4.45 6.44
CA ALA A 196 -13.47 5.13 6.06
C ALA A 196 -14.48 4.10 5.56
N ASP A 197 -15.68 4.13 6.13
CA ASP A 197 -16.81 3.38 5.61
C ASP A 197 -17.42 4.20 4.48
N LEU A 198 -17.61 3.55 3.33
CA LEU A 198 -18.10 4.20 2.14
C LEU A 198 -19.54 3.77 1.89
N PRO A 199 -20.40 4.67 1.39
CA PRO A 199 -21.74 4.29 1.00
C PRO A 199 -21.64 3.19 -0.06
N GLY A 200 -22.32 2.07 0.16
CA GLY A 200 -22.43 1.02 -0.85
C GLY A 200 -23.11 1.56 -2.12
N PRO A 201 -23.13 0.77 -3.22
CA PRO A 201 -23.81 1.18 -4.43
C PRO A 201 -25.26 1.49 -4.07
N LYS A 202 -25.70 2.75 -4.28
CA LYS A 202 -27.11 3.11 -4.15
C LYS A 202 -27.87 2.14 -5.05
N GLY A 203 -28.76 1.33 -4.46
CA GLY A 203 -29.53 0.35 -5.20
C GLY A 203 -30.07 1.01 -6.47
N ARG A 204 -29.82 0.41 -7.63
CA ARG A 204 -30.53 0.79 -8.85
C ARG A 204 -32.02 0.85 -8.48
N PRO A 205 -32.76 1.92 -8.82
CA PRO A 205 -34.21 1.84 -8.73
C PRO A 205 -34.61 0.56 -9.48
N ALA A 206 -35.40 -0.28 -8.82
CA ALA A 206 -35.97 -1.45 -9.46
C ALA A 206 -36.64 -0.94 -10.74
N LEU A 207 -36.21 -1.45 -11.89
CA LEU A 207 -36.94 -1.25 -13.13
C LEU A 207 -38.29 -1.93 -12.91
N SER A 208 -39.29 -1.12 -12.56
CA SER A 208 -40.71 -1.47 -12.53
C SER A 208 -41.23 -1.59 -13.95
#